data_AF-A0A832ZGG0-F1
#
_entry.id   AF-A0A832ZGG0-F1
#
_cell.length_a   1.000
_cell.length_b   1.000
_cell.length_c   1.000
_cell.angle_alpha   90.00
_cell.angle_beta   90.00
_cell.angle_gamma   90.00
#
_symmetry.space_group_name_H-M   'P 1'
#
loop_
_entity.id
_entity.type
_entity.pdbx_description
1 polymer ?
#
loop_
_entity_poly.entity_id
_entity_poly.type
_entity_poly.pdbx_seq_one_letter_code
_entity_poly.pdbx_strand_id
1 'polypeptide(L)' 'MVLSFFRLLFLIPKFLWNLAGIKRTIRRSRRRFKKALVKSGIPRELAEGLAEEYALPDEIISLRILAKFLKFKGT' A
#
# COMPACT_ATOMS: atom_id res chain seq x y z
N MET A 1 -9.06 12.49 31.35
CA MET A 1 -8.91 11.08 30.89
C MET A 1 -9.87 10.72 29.75
N VAL A 2 -11.16 11.05 29.85
CA VAL A 2 -12.19 10.68 28.84
C VAL A 2 -11.91 11.24 27.42
N LEU A 3 -11.43 12.50 27.29
CA LEU A 3 -11.07 13.09 25.99
C LEU A 3 -9.98 12.34 25.21
N SER A 4 -9.06 11.66 25.91
CA SER A 4 -7.98 10.88 25.26
C SER A 4 -8.54 9.66 24.54
N PHE A 5 -9.54 9.01 25.16
CA PHE A 5 -10.17 7.80 24.63
C PHE A 5 -10.94 8.08 23.34
N PHE A 6 -11.71 9.18 23.30
CA PHE A 6 -12.43 9.59 22.10
C PHE A 6 -11.48 9.99 20.96
N ARG A 7 -10.36 10.67 21.24
CA ARG A 7 -9.34 10.97 20.22
C ARG A 7 -8.77 9.71 19.59
N LEU A 8 -8.52 8.67 20.40
CA LEU A 8 -8.05 7.38 19.90
C LEU A 8 -9.10 6.68 19.03
N LEU A 9 -10.37 6.74 19.47
CA LEU A 9 -11.51 6.15 18.76
C LEU A 9 -11.71 6.77 17.36
N PHE A 10 -11.43 8.06 17.19
CA PHE A 10 -11.46 8.73 15.87
C PHE A 10 -10.19 8.51 15.03
N LEU A 11 -9.06 8.19 15.65
CA LEU A 11 -7.81 7.92 14.92
C LEU A 11 -7.88 6.59 14.16
N ILE A 12 -8.49 5.57 14.75
CA ILE A 12 -8.60 4.22 14.19
C ILE A 12 -9.30 4.21 12.82
N PRO A 13 -10.52 4.77 12.65
CA PRO A 13 -11.19 4.76 11.35
C PRO A 13 -10.46 5.62 10.31
N LYS A 14 -9.84 6.74 10.72
CA LYS A 14 -9.00 7.56 9.82
C LYS A 14 -7.79 6.78 9.32
N PHE A 15 -7.17 5.98 10.17
CA PHE A 15 -6.04 5.14 9.83
C PHE A 15 -6.44 4.01 8.87
N LEU A 16 -7.56 3.31 9.13
CA LEU A 16 -8.11 2.30 8.24
C LEU A 16 -8.47 2.88 6.86
N TRP A 17 -9.01 4.10 6.82
CA TRP A 17 -9.32 4.80 5.58
C TRP A 17 -8.07 5.09 4.74
N ASN A 18 -6.99 5.52 5.40
CA ASN A 18 -5.70 5.75 4.74
C ASN A 18 -5.11 4.44 4.19
N LEU A 19 -5.19 3.33 4.93
CA LEU A 19 -4.77 2.01 4.44
C LEU A 19 -5.58 1.57 3.22
N ALA A 20 -6.90 1.76 3.23
CA ALA A 20 -7.76 1.49 2.08
C ALA A 20 -7.37 2.34 0.86
N GLY A 21 -6.98 3.61 1.08
CA GLY A 21 -6.45 4.50 0.04
C GLY A 21 -5.12 4.03 -0.55
N ILE A 22 -4.21 3.53 0.30
CA ILE A 22 -2.92 2.97 -0.12
C ILE A 22 -3.16 1.71 -0.98
N LYS A 23 -4.02 0.80 -0.53
CA LYS A 23 -4.41 -0.40 -1.32
C LYS A 23 -4.95 -0.02 -2.70
N ARG A 24 -5.80 1.02 -2.77
CA ARG A 24 -6.35 1.53 -4.03
C ARG A 24 -5.25 2.11 -4.94
N THR A 25 -4.26 2.78 -4.36
CA THR A 25 -3.12 3.36 -5.09
C THR A 25 -2.22 2.28 -5.67
N ILE A 26 -1.92 1.23 -4.90
CA ILE A 26 -1.13 0.07 -5.37
C ILE A 26 -1.86 -0.65 -6.51
N ARG A 27 -3.17 -0.85 -6.40
CA ARG A 27 -3.95 -1.45 -7.49
C ARG A 27 -3.93 -0.60 -8.76
N ARG A 28 -3.93 0.73 -8.62
CA ARG A 28 -3.77 1.67 -9.75
C ARG A 28 -2.37 1.64 -10.32
N SER A 29 -1.32 1.60 -9.50
CA SER A 29 0.07 1.52 -9.97
C SER A 29 0.32 0.22 -10.74
N ARG A 30 -0.15 -0.94 -10.24
CA ARG A 30 -0.07 -2.23 -10.95
C ARG A 30 -0.70 -2.16 -12.34
N ARG A 31 -1.91 -1.59 -12.45
CA ARG A 31 -2.58 -1.40 -13.75
C ARG A 31 -1.78 -0.50 -14.70
N ARG A 32 -1.20 0.59 -14.18
CA ARG A 32 -0.39 1.51 -14.98
C ARG A 32 0.93 0.88 -15.41
N PHE A 33 1.58 0.14 -14.51
CA PHE A 33 2.82 -0.59 -14.77
C PHE A 33 2.63 -1.62 -15.89
N LYS A 34 1.61 -2.49 -15.77
CA LYS A 34 1.26 -3.44 -16.83
C LYS A 34 1.00 -2.74 -18.17
N LYS A 35 0.21 -1.65 -18.17
CA LYS A 35 -0.06 -0.88 -19.40
C LYS A 35 1.22 -0.28 -19.99
N ALA A 36 2.14 0.21 -19.16
CA ALA A 36 3.40 0.77 -19.61
C ALA A 36 4.29 -0.30 -20.26
N LEU A 37 4.39 -1.49 -19.65
CA LEU A 37 5.15 -2.63 -20.20
C LEU A 37 4.62 -3.07 -21.57
N VAL A 38 3.31 -3.20 -21.71
CA VAL A 38 2.69 -3.54 -23.01
C VAL A 38 2.96 -2.44 -24.04
N LYS A 39 2.90 -1.16 -23.64
CA LYS A 39 3.19 -0.03 -24.54
C LYS A 39 4.67 0.00 -24.97
N SER A 40 5.59 -0.48 -24.15
CA SER A 40 7.01 -0.63 -24.51
C SER A 40 7.31 -1.85 -25.39
N GLY A 41 6.29 -2.60 -25.83
CA GLY A 41 6.46 -3.76 -26.72
C GLY A 41 6.70 -5.08 -26.00
N ILE A 42 6.53 -5.14 -24.67
CA ILE A 42 6.65 -6.40 -23.92
C ILE A 42 5.41 -7.26 -24.17
N PRO A 43 5.58 -8.56 -24.46
CA PRO A 43 4.48 -9.51 -24.57
C PRO A 43 3.58 -9.47 -23.34
N ARG A 44 2.27 -9.56 -23.58
CA ARG A 44 1.26 -9.40 -22.52
C ARG A 44 1.42 -10.38 -21.37
N GLU A 45 1.87 -11.60 -21.67
CA GLU A 45 2.14 -12.67 -20.69
C GLU A 45 3.32 -12.30 -19.77
N LEU A 46 4.43 -11.81 -20.33
CA LEU A 46 5.58 -11.33 -19.56
C LEU A 46 5.22 -10.09 -18.73
N ALA A 47 4.42 -9.18 -19.29
CA ALA A 47 3.95 -8.00 -18.57
C ALA A 47 3.01 -8.35 -17.41
N GLU A 48 2.29 -9.47 -17.48
CA GLU A 48 1.46 -9.98 -16.38
C GLU A 48 2.33 -10.58 -15.27
N GLY A 49 3.30 -11.43 -15.61
CA GLY A 49 4.24 -12.00 -14.63
C GLY A 49 5.04 -10.92 -13.89
N LEU A 50 5.59 -9.95 -14.63
CA LEU A 50 6.30 -8.82 -14.03
C LEU A 50 5.39 -7.95 -13.15
N ALA A 51 4.12 -7.77 -13.53
CA ALA A 51 3.17 -7.02 -12.71
C ALA A 51 2.68 -7.80 -11.48
N GLU A 52 2.83 -9.12 -11.45
CA GLU A 52 2.61 -9.95 -10.26
C GLU A 52 3.81 -9.94 -9.33
N GLU A 53 5.03 -10.06 -9.85
CA GLU A 53 6.24 -9.94 -9.04
C GLU A 53 6.43 -8.52 -8.47
N TYR A 54 6.11 -7.49 -9.26
CA TYR A 54 6.15 -6.10 -8.82
C TYR A 54 5.08 -5.78 -7.77
N ALA A 55 3.97 -6.52 -7.77
CA ALA A 55 3.02 -6.44 -6.68
C ALA A 55 3.66 -7.11 -5.45
N LEU A 56 4.51 -6.35 -4.75
CA LEU A 56 4.92 -6.65 -3.39
C LEU A 56 3.70 -7.20 -2.63
N PRO A 57 3.83 -8.35 -1.94
CA PRO A 57 2.73 -8.96 -1.23
C PRO A 57 1.95 -7.88 -0.50
N ASP A 58 0.62 -7.86 -0.68
CA ASP A 58 -0.29 -6.99 0.08
C ASP A 58 0.01 -7.04 1.61
N GLU A 59 0.69 -8.11 2.05
CA GLU A 59 1.24 -8.33 3.39
C GLU A 59 2.38 -7.37 3.83
N ILE A 60 3.27 -6.93 2.93
CA ILE A 60 4.44 -6.10 3.29
C ILE A 60 4.03 -4.70 3.76
N ILE A 61 2.98 -4.15 3.16
CA ILE A 61 2.48 -2.81 3.51
C ILE A 61 1.81 -2.78 4.89
N SER A 62 1.32 -3.92 5.38
CA SER A 62 0.34 -3.95 6.47
C SER A 62 0.92 -3.86 7.88
N LEU A 63 2.20 -4.17 8.12
CA LEU A 63 2.77 -4.13 9.48
C LEU A 63 4.26 -3.78 9.54
N ARG A 64 5.07 -4.23 8.58
CA ARG A 64 6.53 -4.09 8.65
C ARG A 64 7.00 -2.67 8.34
N ILE A 65 6.39 -2.03 7.35
CA ILE A 65 6.64 -0.61 7.03
C ILE A 65 6.15 0.29 8.18
N LEU A 66 5.00 -0.06 8.79
CA LEU A 66 4.45 0.66 9.94
C LEU A 66 5.36 0.56 11.17
N ALA A 67 5.85 -0.65 11.48
CA ALA A 67 6.82 -0.89 12.55
C ALA A 67 8.13 -0.13 12.30
N LYS A 68 8.58 -0.03 11.06
CA LYS A 68 9.80 0.71 10.68
C LYS A 68 9.62 2.23 10.83
N PHE A 69 8.45 2.78 10.47
CA PHE A 69 8.11 4.19 10.68
C PHE A 69 7.94 4.54 12.17
N LEU A 70 7.33 3.67 12.96
CA LEU A 70 7.21 3.85 14.41
C LEU A 70 8.58 3.79 15.11
N LYS A 71 9.48 2.89 14.67
CA LYS A 71 10.86 2.83 15.19
C LYS A 71 11.67 4.10 14.91
N PHE A 72 11.43 4.76 13.77
CA PHE A 72 12.17 5.97 13.38
C PHE A 72 11.71 7.25 14.09
N LYS A 73 10.55 7.23 14.74
CA LYS A 73 10.00 8.38 15.47
C LYS A 73 10.27 8.33 16.99
N GLY A 74 10.92 7.26 17.46
CA GLY A 74 11.23 7.01 18.87
C GLY A 74 12.70 7.20 19.27
N THR A 75 13.52 7.79 18.40
CA THR A 75 14.88 8.28 18.66
C THR A 75 14.91 9.78 18.43
#